data_AF-A0A3S0G1V4-F1
#
_entry.id   AF-A0A3S0G1V4-F1
#
_cell.length_a   1.000
_cell.length_b   1.000
_cell.length_c   1.000
_cell.angle_alpha   90.00
_cell.angle_beta   90.00
_cell.angle_gamma   90.00
#
_symmetry.space_group_name_H-M   'P 1'
#
loop_
_entity.id
_entity.type
_entity.pdbx_description
1 polymer ?
#
loop_
_entity_poly.entity_id
_entity_poly.type
_entity_poly.pdbx_seq_one_letter_code
_entity_poly.pdbx_strand_id
1 'polypeptide(L)'
;MILFFFRRQKKNKELKFAFICQVTSFLSDIISSILRTSNSSYSGLSLNLFTIVALVVLFYLYNNVLQGSRTKKTLLVSTIGLALYFIIQLFTGHNSGSFNSMNVALIAILVIIWSILFFYEQLTKPTDNSQLFLYSSPAFWVVSSYFIYFAGTFFLFIYSQNKVLEKGSEAYIQYSLINGVFVIIKNTLLSVAMFTKVDNSGKLTGKYRSQPY
;
A
#
# COMPACT_ATOMS: atom_id res chain seq x y z
N MET A 1 -22.91 1.32 -6.97
CA MET A 1 -22.06 2.41 -6.44
C MET A 1 -20.75 2.58 -7.23
N ILE A 2 -20.05 1.50 -7.62
CA ILE A 2 -18.76 1.53 -8.37
C ILE A 2 -18.86 2.20 -9.76
N LEU A 3 -19.98 2.01 -10.48
CA LEU A 3 -20.15 2.55 -11.85
C LEU A 3 -20.36 4.07 -11.92
N PHE A 4 -20.94 4.69 -10.89
CA PHE A 4 -21.16 6.15 -10.86
C PHE A 4 -19.83 6.91 -10.68
N PHE A 5 -18.82 6.27 -10.08
CA PHE A 5 -17.50 6.83 -9.86
C PHE A 5 -16.64 6.90 -11.13
N PHE A 6 -16.82 5.96 -12.07
CA PHE A 6 -16.02 5.86 -13.30
C PHE A 6 -16.07 7.13 -14.17
N ARG A 7 -17.17 7.90 -14.09
CA ARG A 7 -17.36 9.13 -14.88
C ARG A 7 -16.52 10.31 -14.39
N ARG A 8 -16.19 10.38 -13.09
CA ARG A 8 -15.31 11.41 -12.51
C ARG A 8 -13.82 11.12 -12.70
N GLN A 9 -13.44 9.87 -12.99
CA GLN A 9 -12.03 9.44 -13.05
C GLN A 9 -11.30 9.81 -14.34
N LYS A 10 -12.00 10.13 -15.43
CA LYS A 10 -11.33 10.36 -16.72
C LYS A 10 -10.35 11.55 -16.70
N LYS A 11 -10.50 12.52 -15.79
CA LYS A 11 -9.75 13.79 -15.80
C LYS A 11 -8.49 13.85 -14.94
N ASN A 12 -8.39 13.13 -13.81
CA ASN A 12 -7.28 13.31 -12.85
C ASN A 12 -6.45 12.03 -12.65
N LYS A 13 -5.14 12.12 -12.91
CA LYS A 13 -4.18 10.99 -12.82
C LYS A 13 -4.09 10.42 -11.39
N GLU A 14 -4.10 11.27 -10.37
CA GLU A 14 -4.03 10.86 -8.96
C GLU A 14 -5.29 10.11 -8.49
N LEU A 15 -6.45 10.44 -9.04
CA LEU A 15 -7.70 9.77 -8.69
C LEU A 15 -7.80 8.38 -9.33
N LYS A 16 -7.31 8.23 -10.57
CA LYS A 16 -7.16 6.91 -11.21
C LYS A 16 -6.21 6.02 -10.42
N PHE A 17 -5.14 6.61 -9.89
CA PHE A 17 -4.17 5.93 -9.05
C PHE A 17 -4.80 5.38 -7.74
N ALA A 18 -5.54 6.22 -7.01
CA ALA A 18 -6.24 5.77 -5.80
C ALA A 18 -7.26 4.64 -6.11
N PHE A 19 -7.95 4.72 -7.25
CA PHE A 19 -8.86 3.67 -7.68
C PHE A 19 -8.16 2.33 -7.96
N ILE A 20 -7.03 2.35 -8.67
CA ILE A 20 -6.24 1.15 -8.94
C ILE A 20 -5.82 0.50 -7.61
N CYS A 21 -5.37 1.29 -6.62
CA CYS A 21 -4.96 0.77 -5.31
C CYS A 21 -6.12 0.10 -4.53
N GLN A 22 -7.33 0.63 -4.65
CA GLN A 22 -8.50 -0.02 -4.05
C GLN A 22 -8.84 -1.33 -4.74
N VAL A 23 -8.79 -1.36 -6.08
CA VAL A 23 -9.06 -2.57 -6.86
C VAL A 23 -8.04 -3.65 -6.55
N THR A 24 -6.74 -3.31 -6.49
CA THR A 24 -5.69 -4.28 -6.15
C THR A 24 -5.84 -4.80 -4.71
N SER A 25 -6.22 -3.93 -3.77
CA SER A 25 -6.49 -4.34 -2.38
C SER A 25 -7.69 -5.28 -2.30
N PHE A 26 -8.77 -4.97 -3.00
CA PHE A 26 -9.99 -5.79 -3.02
C PHE A 26 -9.75 -7.16 -3.68
N LEU A 27 -9.02 -7.19 -4.80
CA LEU A 27 -8.62 -8.44 -5.45
C LEU A 27 -7.74 -9.29 -4.53
N SER A 28 -6.80 -8.67 -3.81
CA SER A 28 -5.93 -9.36 -2.85
C SER A 28 -6.73 -9.99 -1.71
N ASP A 29 -7.75 -9.29 -1.21
CA ASP A 29 -8.63 -9.79 -0.15
C ASP A 29 -9.50 -10.97 -0.65
N ILE A 30 -10.03 -10.89 -1.88
CA ILE A 30 -10.77 -12.00 -2.52
C ILE A 30 -9.88 -13.22 -2.70
N ILE A 31 -8.68 -13.04 -3.28
CA ILE A 31 -7.74 -14.14 -3.51
C ILE A 31 -7.38 -14.77 -2.17
N SER A 32 -7.09 -13.97 -1.15
CA SER A 32 -6.77 -14.46 0.20
C SER A 32 -7.94 -15.24 0.83
N SER A 33 -9.18 -14.78 0.62
CA SER A 33 -10.38 -15.48 1.11
C SER A 33 -10.60 -16.82 0.41
N ILE A 34 -10.46 -16.86 -0.93
CA ILE A 34 -10.57 -18.10 -1.71
C ILE A 34 -9.51 -19.11 -1.29
N LEU A 35 -8.26 -18.62 -1.12
CA LEU A 35 -7.15 -19.43 -0.62
C LEU A 35 -7.42 -19.91 0.83
N ARG A 36 -8.08 -19.13 1.68
CA ARG A 36 -8.39 -19.58 3.05
C ARG A 36 -9.45 -20.68 3.10
N THR A 37 -10.37 -20.70 2.12
CA THR A 37 -11.47 -21.67 2.04
C THR A 37 -11.08 -22.99 1.39
N SER A 38 -10.09 -23.01 0.49
CA SER A 38 -9.85 -24.21 -0.32
C SER A 38 -9.05 -25.33 0.35
N ASN A 39 -8.60 -25.17 1.61
CA ASN A 39 -8.04 -26.20 2.53
C ASN A 39 -6.95 -27.14 1.97
N SER A 40 -6.54 -26.97 0.72
CA SER A 40 -5.51 -27.73 0.04
C SER A 40 -4.17 -27.10 0.36
N SER A 41 -3.20 -27.92 0.71
CA SER A 41 -1.81 -27.53 0.88
C SER A 41 -1.34 -26.75 -0.35
N TYR A 42 -1.37 -25.43 -0.28
CA TYR A 42 -0.91 -24.58 -1.36
C TYR A 42 0.57 -24.88 -1.56
N SER A 43 0.94 -25.22 -2.78
CA SER A 43 2.35 -25.33 -3.14
C SER A 43 3.02 -23.99 -2.83
N GLY A 44 4.17 -24.01 -2.15
CA GLY A 44 4.91 -22.79 -1.78
C GLY A 44 5.16 -21.85 -2.97
N LEU A 45 5.17 -22.41 -4.19
CA LEU A 45 5.18 -21.69 -5.46
C LEU A 45 4.04 -20.67 -5.62
N SER A 46 2.80 -21.03 -5.29
CA SER A 46 1.64 -20.12 -5.45
C SER A 46 1.73 -18.90 -4.54
N LEU A 47 2.20 -19.08 -3.31
CA LEU A 47 2.38 -18.02 -2.33
C LEU A 47 3.58 -17.13 -2.67
N ASN A 48 4.67 -17.71 -3.17
CA ASN A 48 5.83 -16.94 -3.63
C ASN A 48 5.49 -16.09 -4.87
N LEU A 49 4.73 -16.62 -5.83
CA LEU A 49 4.24 -15.86 -6.98
C LEU A 49 3.37 -14.68 -6.55
N PHE A 50 2.49 -14.88 -5.57
CA PHE A 50 1.68 -13.80 -5.01
C PHE A 50 2.56 -12.68 -4.41
N THR A 51 3.63 -13.03 -3.67
CA THR A 51 4.55 -12.02 -3.11
C THR A 51 5.31 -11.23 -4.18
N ILE A 52 5.69 -11.86 -5.30
CA ILE A 52 6.34 -11.17 -6.43
C ILE A 52 5.36 -10.20 -7.09
N VAL A 53 4.12 -10.65 -7.35
CA VAL A 53 3.08 -9.78 -7.91
C VAL A 53 2.81 -8.59 -6.98
N ALA A 54 2.73 -8.82 -5.67
CA ALA A 54 2.57 -7.76 -4.68
C ALA A 54 3.73 -6.75 -4.73
N LEU A 55 4.97 -7.22 -4.83
CA LEU A 55 6.15 -6.35 -4.96
C LEU A 55 6.10 -5.48 -6.21
N VAL A 56 5.71 -6.05 -7.36
CA VAL A 56 5.58 -5.31 -8.63
C VAL A 56 4.49 -4.24 -8.54
N VAL A 57 3.34 -4.58 -7.95
CA VAL A 57 2.24 -3.62 -7.74
C VAL A 57 2.68 -2.48 -6.82
N LEU A 58 3.36 -2.78 -5.72
CA LEU A 58 3.88 -1.76 -4.80
C LEU A 58 4.96 -0.89 -5.44
N PHE A 59 5.87 -1.46 -6.23
CA PHE A 59 6.84 -0.69 -6.99
C PHE A 59 6.17 0.30 -7.95
N TYR A 60 5.20 -0.19 -8.73
CA TYR A 60 4.43 0.66 -9.63
C TYR A 60 3.71 1.78 -8.86
N LEU A 61 3.15 1.45 -7.69
CA LEU A 61 2.47 2.40 -6.82
C LEU A 61 3.41 3.54 -6.40
N TYR A 62 4.53 3.21 -5.76
CA TYR A 62 5.44 4.22 -5.20
C TYR A 62 6.23 4.98 -6.27
N ASN A 63 6.54 4.36 -7.41
CA ASN A 63 7.21 5.05 -8.52
C ASN A 63 6.37 6.19 -9.11
N ASN A 64 5.03 6.05 -9.08
CA ASN A 64 4.11 7.09 -9.56
C ASN A 64 3.92 8.23 -8.55
N VAL A 65 4.15 7.98 -7.26
CA VAL A 65 3.89 8.94 -6.19
C VAL A 65 5.15 9.72 -5.80
N LEU A 66 6.30 9.05 -5.76
CA LEU A 66 7.58 9.70 -5.48
C LEU A 66 7.99 10.61 -6.65
N GLN A 67 8.58 11.76 -6.34
CA GLN A 67 8.98 12.76 -7.34
C GLN A 67 10.49 12.93 -7.43
N GLY A 68 11.21 12.79 -6.31
CA GLY A 68 12.66 12.97 -6.27
C GLY A 68 13.43 11.90 -7.04
N SER A 69 14.48 12.32 -7.74
CA SER A 69 15.36 11.40 -8.49
C SER A 69 16.13 10.47 -7.55
N ARG A 70 16.56 10.98 -6.38
CA ARG A 70 17.27 10.19 -5.35
C ARG A 70 16.37 9.13 -4.73
N THR A 71 15.15 9.49 -4.34
CA THR A 71 14.18 8.55 -3.74
C THR A 71 13.73 7.49 -4.74
N LYS A 72 13.53 7.85 -6.02
CA LYS A 72 13.27 6.88 -7.09
C LYS A 72 14.44 5.92 -7.31
N LYS A 73 15.68 6.40 -7.21
CA LYS A 73 16.86 5.53 -7.26
C LYS A 73 16.87 4.55 -6.07
N THR A 74 16.59 5.03 -4.86
CA THR A 74 16.47 4.18 -3.66
C THR A 74 15.34 3.15 -3.81
N LEU A 75 14.18 3.56 -4.35
CA LEU A 75 13.06 2.68 -4.68
C LEU A 75 13.49 1.55 -5.61
N LEU A 76 14.14 1.89 -6.73
CA LEU A 76 14.58 0.94 -7.74
C LEU A 76 15.61 -0.05 -7.19
N VAL A 77 16.64 0.45 -6.50
CA VAL A 77 17.70 -0.39 -5.90
C VAL A 77 17.11 -1.37 -4.88
N SER A 78 16.26 -0.88 -3.97
CA SER A 78 15.66 -1.72 -2.94
C SER A 78 14.68 -2.75 -3.50
N THR A 79 13.92 -2.39 -4.55
CA THR A 79 13.03 -3.33 -5.26
C THR A 79 13.83 -4.43 -5.96
N ILE A 80 14.90 -4.07 -6.67
CA ILE A 80 15.76 -5.05 -7.36
C ILE A 80 16.41 -6.01 -6.35
N GLY A 81 16.91 -5.48 -5.23
CA GLY A 81 17.50 -6.30 -4.16
C GLY A 81 16.53 -7.35 -3.62
N LEU A 82 15.28 -6.95 -3.34
CA LEU A 82 14.25 -7.89 -2.87
C LEU A 82 13.75 -8.84 -3.95
N ALA A 83 13.63 -8.38 -5.20
CA ALA A 83 13.26 -9.25 -6.32
C ALA A 83 14.29 -10.37 -6.52
N LEU A 84 15.59 -10.04 -6.47
CA LEU A 84 16.67 -11.03 -6.52
C LEU A 84 16.59 -12.02 -5.35
N TYR A 85 16.34 -11.53 -4.14
CA TYR A 85 16.14 -12.40 -2.97
C TYR A 85 14.99 -13.40 -3.17
N PHE A 86 13.83 -12.94 -3.65
CA PHE A 86 12.69 -13.81 -3.92
C PHE A 86 12.95 -14.81 -5.06
N ILE A 87 13.67 -14.39 -6.11
CA ILE A 87 14.09 -15.30 -7.18
C ILE A 87 15.01 -16.40 -6.64
N ILE A 88 16.01 -16.05 -5.82
CA ILE A 88 16.90 -17.04 -5.19
C ILE A 88 16.10 -18.02 -4.31
N GLN A 89 15.11 -17.52 -3.58
CA GLN A 89 14.27 -18.35 -2.72
C GLN A 89 13.39 -19.33 -3.53
N LEU A 90 12.96 -18.95 -4.74
CA LEU A 90 12.27 -19.89 -5.65
C LEU A 90 13.17 -21.06 -6.05
N PHE A 91 14.47 -20.83 -6.26
CA PHE A 91 15.41 -21.88 -6.68
C PHE A 91 15.98 -22.70 -5.53
N THR A 92 16.12 -22.11 -4.34
CA THR A 92 16.69 -22.78 -3.15
C THR A 92 15.68 -23.60 -2.35
N GLY A 93 14.40 -23.57 -2.73
CA GLY A 93 13.48 -24.67 -2.49
C GLY A 93 13.22 -25.04 -1.03
N HIS A 94 13.10 -24.06 -0.12
CA HIS A 94 12.42 -24.31 1.16
C HIS A 94 10.90 -24.37 0.92
N ASN A 95 10.45 -25.46 0.28
CA ASN A 95 9.06 -25.79 -0.01
C ASN A 95 8.35 -26.37 1.22
N SER A 96 8.43 -25.71 2.38
CA SER A 96 7.38 -25.94 3.37
C SER A 96 6.13 -25.28 2.78
N GLY A 97 5.05 -26.02 2.55
CA GLY A 97 3.77 -25.50 2.02
C GLY A 97 3.06 -24.50 2.96
N SER A 98 3.83 -23.78 3.77
CA SER A 98 3.43 -22.79 4.76
C SER A 98 3.62 -21.38 4.22
N PHE A 99 2.72 -20.50 4.60
CA PHE A 99 2.83 -19.07 4.36
C PHE A 99 4.17 -18.50 4.84
N ASN A 100 4.92 -17.89 3.92
CA ASN A 100 6.23 -17.33 4.23
C ASN A 100 6.08 -15.91 4.80
N SER A 101 5.82 -15.87 6.11
CA SER A 101 5.65 -14.62 6.87
C SER A 101 6.89 -13.73 6.84
N MET A 102 8.08 -14.29 6.66
CA MET A 102 9.33 -13.53 6.52
C MET A 102 9.32 -12.65 5.27
N ASN A 103 8.87 -13.20 4.12
CA ASN A 103 8.79 -12.43 2.87
C ASN A 103 7.82 -11.25 3.01
N VAL A 104 6.70 -11.46 3.68
CA VAL A 104 5.71 -10.41 3.93
C VAL A 104 6.24 -9.36 4.90
N ALA A 105 7.01 -9.76 5.92
CA ALA A 105 7.68 -8.83 6.83
C ALA A 105 8.73 -7.97 6.11
N LEU A 106 9.51 -8.54 5.18
CA LEU A 106 10.46 -7.79 4.36
C LEU A 106 9.76 -6.76 3.46
N ILE A 107 8.65 -7.15 2.82
CA ILE A 107 7.82 -6.22 2.04
C ILE A 107 7.26 -5.11 2.95
N ALA A 108 6.82 -5.45 4.17
CA ALA A 108 6.29 -4.47 5.11
C ALA A 108 7.32 -3.40 5.47
N ILE A 109 8.56 -3.79 5.82
CA ILE A 109 9.66 -2.84 6.10
C ILE A 109 9.90 -1.94 4.88
N LEU A 110 9.93 -2.52 3.70
CA LEU A 110 10.16 -1.77 2.46
C LEU A 110 9.07 -0.71 2.25
N VAL A 111 7.81 -1.07 2.42
CA VAL A 111 6.68 -0.15 2.28
C VAL A 111 6.73 0.95 3.35
N ILE A 112 7.11 0.62 4.58
CA ILE A 112 7.33 1.59 5.65
C ILE A 112 8.40 2.61 5.26
N ILE A 113 9.56 2.15 4.78
CA ILE A 113 10.66 3.01 4.34
C ILE A 113 10.19 3.91 3.18
N TRP A 114 9.52 3.35 2.17
CA TRP A 114 9.04 4.12 1.03
C TRP A 114 7.97 5.14 1.42
N SER A 115 7.11 4.82 2.40
CA SER A 115 6.14 5.76 2.96
C SER A 115 6.84 6.92 3.67
N ILE A 116 7.86 6.65 4.47
CA ILE A 116 8.65 7.67 5.16
C ILE A 116 9.36 8.57 4.14
N LEU A 117 9.95 7.99 3.10
CA LEU A 117 10.57 8.77 2.01
C LEU A 117 9.55 9.66 1.31
N PHE A 118 8.34 9.16 1.06
CA PHE A 118 7.26 9.98 0.52
C PHE A 118 6.90 11.14 1.44
N PHE A 119 6.67 10.89 2.74
CA PHE A 119 6.34 11.96 3.69
C PHE A 119 7.48 12.98 3.80
N TYR A 120 8.73 12.52 3.80
CA TYR A 120 9.89 13.39 3.78
C TYR A 120 9.92 14.31 2.55
N GLU A 121 9.68 13.77 1.35
CA GLU A 121 9.60 14.59 0.13
C GLU A 121 8.50 15.63 0.21
N GLN A 122 7.35 15.26 0.77
CA GLN A 122 6.21 16.15 0.89
C GLN A 122 6.44 17.26 1.93
N LEU A 123 7.15 16.97 3.02
CA LEU A 123 7.50 17.94 4.06
C LEU A 123 8.62 18.90 3.61
N THR A 124 9.53 18.43 2.75
CA THR A 124 10.70 19.22 2.31
C THR A 124 10.40 20.10 1.10
N LYS A 125 9.20 20.00 0.49
CA LYS A 125 8.81 20.84 -0.65
C LYS A 125 8.60 22.29 -0.21
N PRO A 126 9.34 23.25 -0.79
CA PRO A 126 9.14 24.67 -0.51
C PRO A 126 7.84 25.11 -1.19
N THR A 127 6.80 25.40 -0.42
CA THR A 127 5.58 26.00 -0.97
C THR A 127 4.92 26.84 0.11
N ASP A 128 4.85 28.14 -0.15
CA ASP A 128 4.40 29.23 0.73
C ASP A 128 2.99 29.11 1.36
N ASN A 129 2.23 28.02 1.10
CA ASN A 129 0.87 27.79 1.63
C ASN A 129 0.45 26.30 1.70
N SER A 130 1.40 25.35 1.76
CA SER A 130 1.16 23.93 1.42
C SER A 130 0.61 23.00 2.50
N GLN A 131 0.62 23.36 3.78
CA GLN A 131 0.17 22.43 4.83
C GLN A 131 -1.33 22.08 4.71
N LEU A 132 -2.16 23.03 4.25
CA LEU A 132 -3.58 22.82 3.97
C LEU A 132 -3.84 22.02 2.68
N PHE A 133 -2.87 21.92 1.77
CA PHE A 133 -3.02 21.25 0.47
C PHE A 133 -2.53 19.80 0.45
N LEU A 134 -1.71 19.38 1.42
CA LEU A 134 -1.19 18.01 1.47
C LEU A 134 -2.31 16.97 1.63
N TYR A 135 -3.22 17.24 2.57
CA TYR A 135 -4.40 16.41 2.83
C TYR A 135 -5.42 16.43 1.67
N SER A 136 -5.26 17.34 0.72
CA SER A 136 -6.11 17.43 -0.47
C SER A 136 -5.67 16.48 -1.59
N SER A 137 -4.46 15.92 -1.52
CA SER A 137 -4.00 14.94 -2.52
C SER A 137 -4.46 13.52 -2.18
N PRO A 138 -5.10 12.81 -3.12
CA PRO A 138 -5.40 11.38 -2.99
C PRO A 138 -4.16 10.53 -2.68
N ALA A 139 -2.99 10.90 -3.20
CA ALA A 139 -1.75 10.14 -3.01
C ALA A 139 -1.32 10.12 -1.53
N PHE A 140 -1.56 11.20 -0.78
CA PHE A 140 -1.30 11.26 0.65
C PHE A 140 -2.10 10.18 1.39
N TRP A 141 -3.42 10.14 1.19
CA TRP A 141 -4.30 9.15 1.83
C TRP A 141 -3.96 7.72 1.46
N VAL A 142 -3.60 7.46 0.20
CA VAL A 142 -3.14 6.14 -0.24
C VAL A 142 -1.88 5.73 0.50
N VAL A 143 -0.83 6.55 0.50
CA VAL A 143 0.43 6.19 1.17
C VAL A 143 0.23 6.06 2.69
N SER A 144 -0.52 6.95 3.33
CA SER A 144 -0.87 6.85 4.75
C SER A 144 -1.62 5.55 5.08
N SER A 145 -2.54 5.10 4.22
CA SER A 145 -3.25 3.84 4.42
C SER A 145 -2.32 2.63 4.45
N TYR A 146 -1.38 2.56 3.51
CA TYR A 146 -0.40 1.48 3.45
C TYR A 146 0.62 1.58 4.58
N PHE A 147 1.07 2.79 4.93
CA PHE A 147 1.97 3.02 6.06
C PHE A 147 1.37 2.50 7.37
N ILE A 148 0.14 2.92 7.70
CA ILE A 148 -0.53 2.52 8.94
C ILE A 148 -0.78 1.01 8.96
N TYR A 149 -1.24 0.43 7.85
CA TYR A 149 -1.42 -1.01 7.73
C TYR A 149 -0.12 -1.76 8.00
N PHE A 150 0.93 -1.50 7.22
CA PHE A 150 2.16 -2.25 7.31
C PHE A 150 2.93 -1.99 8.61
N ALA A 151 2.98 -0.75 9.11
CA ALA A 151 3.60 -0.46 10.40
C ALA A 151 2.86 -1.14 11.57
N GLY A 152 1.52 -1.16 11.52
CA GLY A 152 0.69 -1.79 12.53
C GLY A 152 0.73 -3.32 12.54
N THR A 153 0.81 -3.94 11.36
CA THR A 153 0.84 -5.40 11.23
C THR A 153 2.25 -5.99 11.14
N PHE A 154 3.30 -5.16 11.07
CA PHE A 154 4.69 -5.62 10.93
C PHE A 154 5.10 -6.62 12.01
N PHE A 155 4.87 -6.27 13.28
CA PHE A 155 5.18 -7.16 14.40
C PHE A 155 4.35 -8.45 14.38
N LEU A 156 3.12 -8.38 13.86
CA LEU A 156 2.26 -9.54 13.66
C LEU A 156 2.90 -10.53 12.67
N PHE A 157 3.43 -10.03 11.54
CA PHE A 157 4.09 -10.87 10.54
C PHE A 157 5.31 -11.58 11.11
N ILE A 158 6.18 -10.86 11.84
CA ILE A 158 7.34 -11.46 12.52
C ILE A 158 6.89 -12.52 13.53
N TYR A 159 5.89 -12.21 14.35
CA TYR A 159 5.40 -13.15 15.37
C TYR A 159 4.85 -14.44 14.75
N SER A 160 4.13 -14.33 13.64
CA SER A 160 3.56 -15.48 12.92
C SER A 160 4.60 -16.41 12.27
N GLN A 161 5.86 -15.98 12.16
CA GLN A 161 6.95 -16.81 11.67
C GLN A 161 7.40 -17.86 12.69
N ASN A 162 7.46 -17.46 13.96
CA ASN A 162 8.01 -18.29 15.03
C ASN A 162 6.98 -19.24 15.64
N LYS A 163 5.69 -19.04 15.34
CA LYS A 163 4.61 -19.91 15.80
C LYS A 163 3.77 -20.34 14.61
N VAL A 164 3.67 -21.65 14.39
CA VAL A 164 2.61 -22.20 13.55
C VAL A 164 1.30 -21.88 14.26
N LEU A 165 0.62 -20.82 13.82
CA LEU A 165 -0.68 -20.44 14.35
C LEU A 165 -1.69 -21.47 13.86
N GLU A 166 -1.95 -22.48 14.67
CA GLU A 166 -2.97 -23.47 14.37
C GLU A 166 -4.33 -22.79 14.21
N LYS A 167 -5.02 -23.10 13.11
CA LYS A 167 -6.30 -22.49 12.75
C LYS A 167 -7.32 -22.83 13.84
N GLY A 168 -7.84 -21.81 14.52
CA GLY A 168 -8.80 -21.97 15.62
C GLY A 168 -8.18 -21.86 17.02
N SER A 169 -6.85 -21.79 17.15
CA SER A 169 -6.20 -21.44 18.42
C SER A 169 -6.52 -19.99 18.83
N GLU A 170 -6.49 -19.70 20.13
CA GLU A 170 -6.68 -18.33 20.65
C GLU A 170 -5.68 -17.35 20.02
N ALA A 171 -4.43 -17.78 19.83
CA ALA A 171 -3.39 -16.98 19.19
C ALA A 171 -3.73 -16.66 17.73
N TYR A 172 -4.32 -17.60 16.98
CA TYR A 172 -4.79 -17.36 15.62
C TYR A 172 -5.96 -16.37 15.58
N ILE A 173 -6.90 -16.47 16.52
CA ILE A 173 -8.05 -15.56 16.61
C ILE A 173 -7.55 -14.13 16.90
N GLN A 174 -6.66 -13.96 17.89
CA GLN A 174 -6.09 -12.66 18.23
C GLN A 174 -5.31 -12.05 17.05
N TYR A 175 -4.49 -12.87 16.37
CA TYR A 175 -3.79 -12.46 15.16
C TYR A 175 -4.78 -11.97 14.09
N SER A 176 -5.82 -12.75 13.81
CA SER A 176 -6.81 -12.41 12.79
C SER A 176 -7.61 -11.16 13.15
N LEU A 177 -7.91 -10.93 14.43
CA LEU A 177 -8.60 -9.74 14.91
C LEU A 177 -7.75 -8.48 14.70
N ILE A 178 -6.49 -8.51 15.16
CA ILE A 178 -5.59 -7.36 15.02
C ILE A 178 -5.37 -7.04 13.53
N ASN A 179 -5.05 -8.04 12.71
CA ASN A 179 -4.91 -7.85 11.27
C ASN A 179 -6.21 -7.30 10.64
N GLY A 180 -7.37 -7.81 11.06
CA GLY A 180 -8.68 -7.34 10.60
C GLY A 180 -8.92 -5.85 10.88
N VAL A 181 -8.56 -5.36 12.07
CA VAL A 181 -8.67 -3.94 12.43
C VAL A 181 -7.82 -3.08 11.49
N PHE A 182 -6.57 -3.48 11.23
CA PHE A 182 -5.70 -2.74 10.30
C PHE A 182 -6.20 -2.78 8.85
N VAL A 183 -6.79 -3.90 8.40
CA VAL A 183 -7.44 -3.99 7.08
C VAL A 183 -8.62 -3.01 6.99
N ILE A 184 -9.44 -2.90 8.03
CA ILE A 184 -10.55 -1.94 8.07
C ILE A 184 -10.02 -0.51 7.97
N ILE A 185 -9.05 -0.15 8.80
CA ILE A 185 -8.42 1.19 8.78
C ILE A 185 -7.86 1.51 7.39
N LYS A 186 -7.10 0.59 6.79
CA LYS A 186 -6.56 0.71 5.43
C LYS A 186 -7.66 1.01 4.43
N ASN A 187 -8.73 0.21 4.44
CA ASN A 187 -9.83 0.33 3.47
C ASN A 187 -10.63 1.62 3.66
N THR A 188 -10.83 2.07 4.90
CA THR A 188 -11.45 3.37 5.21
C THR A 188 -10.62 4.52 4.67
N LEU A 189 -9.30 4.52 4.89
CA LEU A 189 -8.41 5.56 4.39
C LEU A 189 -8.31 5.58 2.86
N LEU A 190 -8.26 4.41 2.22
CA LEU A 190 -8.32 4.33 0.76
C LEU A 190 -9.67 4.84 0.21
N SER A 191 -10.76 4.63 0.94
CA SER A 191 -12.05 5.22 0.59
C SER A 191 -12.02 6.74 0.68
N VAL A 192 -11.42 7.32 1.73
CA VAL A 192 -11.21 8.78 1.86
C VAL A 192 -10.38 9.31 0.69
N ALA A 193 -9.36 8.57 0.24
CA ALA A 193 -8.55 8.94 -0.92
C ALA A 193 -9.38 9.09 -2.22
N MET A 194 -10.48 8.34 -2.36
CA MET A 194 -11.37 8.48 -3.51
C MET A 194 -12.26 9.72 -3.45
N PHE A 195 -12.57 10.18 -2.24
CA PHE A 195 -13.45 11.34 -2.02
C PHE A 195 -12.69 12.67 -1.98
N THR A 196 -11.36 12.63 -1.93
CA THR A 196 -10.53 13.83 -1.95
C THR A 196 -10.68 14.55 -3.30
N LYS A 197 -11.03 15.84 -3.26
CA LYS A 197 -11.10 16.68 -4.46
C LYS A 197 -9.68 17.09 -4.86
N VAL A 198 -9.25 16.64 -6.03
CA VAL A 198 -8.06 17.18 -6.69
C VAL A 198 -8.43 18.56 -7.24
N ASP A 199 -7.91 19.62 -6.62
CA ASP A 199 -8.11 20.98 -7.10
C ASP A 199 -7.19 21.23 -8.30
N ASN A 200 -7.78 21.45 -9.47
CA ASN A 200 -7.05 21.59 -10.74
C ASN A 200 -6.52 23.03 -10.97
N SER A 201 -6.54 23.89 -9.96
CA SER A 201 -6.07 25.26 -10.10
C SER A 201 -4.58 25.38 -9.82
N GLY A 202 -3.76 24.98 -10.77
CA GLY A 202 -2.36 25.45 -10.92
C GLY A 202 -2.26 26.95 -11.27
N LYS A 203 -3.18 27.77 -10.76
CA LYS A 203 -3.17 29.24 -10.84
C LYS A 203 -3.74 29.80 -9.55
N LEU A 204 -2.89 30.46 -8.77
CA LEU A 204 -3.34 31.49 -7.83
C LEU A 204 -3.99 32.59 -8.67
N THR A 205 -5.30 32.53 -8.86
CA THR A 205 -6.03 33.70 -9.34
C THR A 205 -6.24 34.60 -8.14
N GLY A 206 -5.31 35.54 -7.98
CA GLY A 206 -5.52 36.71 -7.14
C GLY A 206 -6.81 37.39 -7.58
N LYS A 207 -7.81 37.37 -6.70
CA LYS A 207 -8.96 38.26 -6.78
C LYS A 207 -9.48 38.54 -5.38
N TYR A 208 -8.61 39.07 -4.53
CA TYR A 208 -9.08 40.02 -3.52
C TYR A 208 -9.60 41.23 -4.28
N ARG A 209 -10.90 41.20 -4.60
CA ARG A 209 -11.66 42.42 -4.88
C ARG A 209 -11.59 43.24 -3.60
N SER A 210 -10.76 44.27 -3.59
CA SER A 210 -10.97 45.43 -2.73
C SER A 210 -12.39 45.93 -3.01
N GLN A 211 -13.28 45.79 -2.02
CA GLN A 211 -14.49 46.59 -1.99
C GLN A 211 -14.14 47.92 -1.33
N PRO A 212 -14.35 49.07 -1.99
CA PRO A 212 -14.32 50.34 -1.33
C PRO A 212 -15.63 50.51 -0.56
N TYR A 213 -15.54 50.62 0.77
CA TYR A 213 -16.44 51.43 1.57
C TYR A 213 -15.56 52.34 2.42
#